data_AF-A0A8H3GHA4-F1
#
_entry.id   AF-A0A8H3GHA4-F1
#
_cell.length_a   1.000
_cell.length_b   1.000
_cell.length_c   1.000
_cell.angle_alpha   90.00
_cell.angle_beta   90.00
_cell.angle_gamma   90.00
#
_symmetry.space_group_name_H-M   'P 1'
#
loop_
_entity.id
_entity.type
_entity.pdbx_description
1 polymer ?
#
loop_
_entity_poly.entity_id
_entity_poly.type
_entity_poly.pdbx_seq_one_letter_code
_entity_poly.pdbx_strand_id
1 'polypeptide(L)' 'MAQHLTIWQNWYRQQSMPPPLQWSDAPVMHNGHSAWASEASLNGQVIARSVTSSKSTAQNECARQLLIHFRVPHN' A
#
# COMPACT_ATOMS: atom_id res chain seq x y z
N MET A 1 12.37 1.71 8.32
CA MET A 1 11.95 0.80 7.23
C MET A 1 10.77 1.42 6.48
N ALA A 2 11.03 2.32 5.52
CA ALA A 2 10.02 3.02 4.71
C ALA A 2 10.31 2.96 3.20
N GLN A 3 11.03 1.94 2.76
CA GLN A 3 11.64 1.91 1.43
C GLN A 3 10.60 1.67 0.33
N HIS A 4 9.67 0.74 0.52
CA HIS A 4 8.71 0.36 -0.52
C HIS A 4 7.66 1.45 -0.78
N LEU A 5 7.18 2.13 0.28
CA LEU A 5 6.20 3.20 0.13
C LEU A 5 6.76 4.36 -0.72
N THR A 6 8.00 4.77 -0.46
CA THR A 6 8.66 5.84 -1.22
C THR A 6 8.86 5.45 -2.69
N ILE A 7 9.28 4.22 -2.98
CA ILE A 7 9.44 3.72 -4.36
C ILE A 7 8.09 3.75 -5.08
N TRP A 8 7.03 3.24 -4.45
CA TRP A 8 5.68 3.23 -5.01
C TRP A 8 5.19 4.65 -5.33
N GLN A 9 5.30 5.58 -4.38
CA GLN A 9 4.86 6.96 -4.56
C GLN A 9 5.62 7.67 -5.69
N ASN A 10 6.93 7.44 -5.80
CA ASN A 10 7.74 8.03 -6.86
C ASN A 10 7.35 7.48 -8.23
N TRP A 11 7.21 6.16 -8.37
CA TRP A 11 6.79 5.54 -9.62
C TRP A 11 5.39 5.98 -10.05
N TYR A 12 4.45 6.03 -9.09
CA TYR A 12 3.06 6.42 -9.34
C TYR A 12 2.95 7.87 -9.83
N ARG A 13 3.74 8.79 -9.26
CA ARG A 13 3.81 10.20 -9.71
C ARG A 13 4.43 10.38 -11.09
N GLN A 14 5.30 9.45 -11.51
CA GLN A 14 5.92 9.49 -12.84
C GLN A 14 5.00 8.96 -13.94
N GLN A 15 3.87 8.31 -13.60
CA GLN A 15 2.91 7.85 -14.59
C GLN A 15 2.15 9.04 -15.20
N SER A 16 2.10 9.11 -16.53
CA SER A 16 1.38 10.16 -17.25
C SER A 16 -0.15 10.04 -17.11
N MET A 17 -0.66 8.82 -16.93
CA MET A 17 -2.06 8.53 -16.60
C MET A 17 -2.10 7.43 -15.53
N PRO A 18 -1.93 7.77 -14.24
CA PRO A 18 -1.97 6.77 -13.19
C PRO A 18 -3.37 6.16 -13.09
N PRO A 19 -3.46 4.85 -12.86
CA PRO A 19 -4.74 4.19 -12.60
C PRO A 19 -5.37 4.83 -11.34
N PRO A 20 -6.70 4.97 -11.24
CA PRO A 20 -7.35 5.65 -10.12
C PRO A 20 -7.27 4.81 -8.84
N LEU A 21 -6.08 4.76 -8.25
CA LEU A 21 -5.80 4.01 -7.04
C LEU A 21 -6.29 4.81 -5.84
N GLN A 22 -7.18 4.21 -5.06
CA GLN A 22 -7.61 4.73 -3.77
C GLN A 22 -6.80 4.06 -2.68
N TRP A 23 -6.12 4.84 -1.87
CA TRP A 23 -5.36 4.35 -0.72
C TRP A 23 -6.05 4.79 0.56
N SER A 24 -6.21 3.88 1.51
CA SER A 24 -6.74 4.18 2.85
C SER A 24 -5.91 3.53 3.95
N ASP A 25 -5.75 4.26 5.06
CA ASP A 25 -5.13 3.74 6.28
C ASP A 25 -6.10 3.91 7.44
N ALA A 26 -6.36 2.84 8.19
CA ALA A 26 -7.27 2.87 9.32
C ALA A 26 -6.72 2.07 10.51
N PRO A 27 -6.91 2.55 11.75
CA PRO A 27 -6.71 1.71 12.91
C PRO A 27 -7.79 0.61 12.94
N VAL A 28 -7.39 -0.62 13.25
CA VAL A 28 -8.28 -1.78 13.30
C VAL A 28 -7.98 -2.63 14.52
N MET A 29 -8.96 -3.42 14.96
CA MET A 29 -8.73 -4.50 15.92
C MET A 29 -8.40 -5.78 15.16
N HIS A 30 -7.22 -6.35 15.38
CA HIS A 30 -6.80 -7.61 14.79
C HIS A 30 -6.39 -8.58 15.89
N ASN A 31 -7.10 -9.72 15.98
CA ASN A 31 -6.88 -10.76 16.99
C ASN A 31 -6.86 -10.23 18.43
N GLY A 32 -7.74 -9.27 18.75
CA GLY A 32 -7.82 -8.68 20.09
C GLY A 32 -6.78 -7.60 20.40
N HIS A 33 -5.93 -7.23 19.43
CA HIS A 33 -4.93 -6.17 19.58
C HIS A 33 -5.17 -5.00 18.62
N SER A 34 -4.80 -3.80 19.04
CA SER A 34 -4.77 -2.62 18.18
C SER A 34 -3.72 -2.80 17.09
N ALA A 35 -4.16 -2.66 15.84
CA ALA A 35 -3.35 -2.77 14.65
C ALA A 35 -3.69 -1.63 13.68
N TRP A 36 -2.93 -1.54 12.60
CA TRP A 36 -3.16 -0.65 11.48
C TRP A 36 -3.37 -1.46 10.22
N ALA A 37 -4.47 -1.17 9.53
CA ALA A 37 -4.73 -1.63 8.18
C ALA A 37 -4.32 -0.57 7.17
N SER A 38 -3.66 -0.98 6.10
CA SER A 38 -3.39 -0.17 4.93
C SER A 38 -3.94 -0.93 3.72
N GLU A 39 -4.83 -0.29 2.97
CA GLU A 39 -5.57 -0.91 1.87
C GLU A 39 -5.50 -0.02 0.63
N ALA A 40 -5.23 -0.64 -0.51
CA ALA A 40 -5.20 0.01 -1.80
C ALA A 40 -6.16 -0.68 -2.77
N SER A 41 -7.04 0.12 -3.35
CA SER A 41 -8.15 -0.32 -4.19
C SER A 41 -8.07 0.33 -5.55
N LEU A 42 -8.27 -0.46 -6.60
CA LEU A 42 -8.33 -0.02 -7.98
C LEU A 42 -9.72 -0.32 -8.55
N ASN A 43 -10.42 0.70 -9.04
CA ASN A 43 -11.78 0.57 -9.57
C ASN A 43 -12.76 -0.12 -8.58
N GLY A 44 -12.61 0.15 -7.29
CA GLY A 44 -13.44 -0.45 -6.23
C GLY A 44 -13.04 -1.86 -5.80
N GLN A 45 -12.03 -2.46 -6.43
CA GLN A 45 -11.49 -3.76 -6.04
C GLN A 45 -10.21 -3.59 -5.22
N VAL A 46 -10.14 -4.24 -4.06
CA VAL A 46 -8.91 -4.28 -3.25
C VAL A 46 -7.85 -5.09 -3.98
N ILE A 47 -6.72 -4.47 -4.29
CA ILE A 47 -5.58 -5.13 -4.97
C ILE A 47 -4.37 -5.31 -4.07
N ALA A 48 -4.30 -4.56 -2.96
CA ALA A 48 -3.29 -4.74 -1.94
C ALA A 48 -3.87 -4.39 -0.57
N ARG A 49 -3.52 -5.19 0.44
CA ARG A 49 -3.90 -4.95 1.82
C ARG A 49 -2.88 -5.53 2.78
N SER A 50 -2.62 -4.81 3.85
CA SER A 50 -1.79 -5.28 4.96
C SER A 50 -2.40 -4.87 6.29
N VAL A 51 -2.20 -5.69 7.31
CA VAL A 51 -2.60 -5.40 8.69
C VAL A 51 -1.43 -5.73 9.60
N THR A 52 -0.90 -4.73 10.30
CA THR A 52 0.27 -4.91 11.18
C THR A 52 0.16 -4.04 12.42
N SER A 53 1.03 -4.24 13.42
CA SER A 53 1.04 -3.45 14.66
C SER A 53 1.41 -1.97 14.48
N SER A 54 1.94 -1.57 13.33
CA SER A 54 2.38 -0.19 13.06
C SER A 54 1.86 0.30 11.72
N LYS A 55 1.40 1.56 11.69
CA LYS A 55 0.96 2.23 10.45
C LYS A 55 2.02 2.18 9.36
N SER A 56 3.28 2.50 9.71
CA SER A 56 4.36 2.54 8.73
C SER A 56 4.66 1.16 8.15
N THR A 57 4.64 0.11 8.96
CA THR A 57 4.85 -1.26 8.49
C THR A 57 3.71 -1.71 7.58
N ALA A 58 2.47 -1.41 7.95
CA ALA A 58 1.30 -1.69 7.11
C ALA A 58 1.44 -1.00 5.75
N GLN A 59 1.74 0.31 5.74
CA GLN A 59 1.89 1.05 4.49
C GLN A 59 3.00 0.48 3.60
N ASN A 60 4.14 0.07 4.17
CA ASN A 60 5.23 -0.51 3.38
C ASN A 60 4.86 -1.86 2.79
N GLU A 61 4.17 -2.71 3.53
CA GLU A 61 3.76 -4.01 3.04
C GLU A 61 2.66 -3.89 1.97
N CYS A 62 1.74 -2.94 2.15
CA CYS A 62 0.74 -2.60 1.14
C CYS A 62 1.42 -2.07 -0.14
N ALA A 63 2.38 -1.15 -0.01
CA ALA A 63 3.16 -0.64 -1.13
C ALA A 63 3.95 -1.74 -1.84
N ARG A 64 4.55 -2.68 -1.09
CA ARG A 64 5.27 -3.82 -1.66
C ARG A 64 4.36 -4.67 -2.55
N GLN A 65 3.13 -4.95 -2.12
CA GLN A 65 2.15 -5.68 -2.92
C GLN A 65 1.77 -4.91 -4.19
N LEU A 66 1.61 -3.58 -4.12
CA LEU A 66 1.34 -2.75 -5.29
C LEU A 66 2.51 -2.75 -6.28
N LEU A 67 3.75 -2.65 -5.81
CA LEU A 67 4.94 -2.73 -6.65
C LEU A 67 4.96 -4.04 -7.46
N ILE A 68 4.58 -5.15 -6.82
CA ILE A 68 4.46 -6.46 -7.48
C ILE A 68 3.29 -6.47 -8.47
N HIS A 69 2.12 -5.97 -8.06
CA HIS A 69 0.91 -5.92 -8.89
C HIS A 69 1.13 -5.14 -10.18
N PHE A 70 1.76 -3.97 -10.08
CA PHE A 70 2.07 -3.09 -11.21
C PHE A 70 3.40 -3.41 -11.91
N ARG A 71 4.12 -4.45 -11.46
CA ARG A 71 5.43 -4.87 -12.00
C ARG A 71 6.42 -3.70 -12.09
N VAL A 72 6.47 -2.89 -11.04
CA VAL A 72 7.34 -1.71 -10.99
C VAL A 72 8.80 -2.18 -11.07
N PRO A 73 9.59 -1.69 -12.04
CA PRO A 73 10.99 -2.08 -12.17
C PRO A 73 11.80 -1.60 -10.94
N HIS A 74 12.48 -2.54 -10.29
CA HIS A 74 13.42 -2.27 -9.21
C HIS A 74 14.82 -2.14 -9.82
N ASN A 75 15.22 -0.91 -10.19
CA ASN A 75 16.61 -0.60 -10.54
C ASN A 75 17.43 -0.29 -9.28
#